data_AF-D3HR57-F1
#
_entry.id   AF-D3HR57-F1
#
_cell.length_a   1.000
_cell.length_b   1.000
_cell.length_c   1.000
_cell.angle_alpha   90.00
_cell.angle_beta   90.00
_cell.angle_gamma   90.00
#
_symmetry.space_group_name_H-M   'P 1'
#
loop_
_entity.id
_entity.type
_entity.pdbx_description
1 polymer ?
#
loop_
_entity_poly.entity_id
_entity_poly.type
_entity_poly.pdbx_seq_one_letter_code
_entity_poly.pdbx_strand_id
1 'polypeptide(L)'
;MNTNFLAIVIGWYFVIMSLLLLLRRDIVVTAMRELMGQRSVMLVVGIITLIVGLLMVTSHNIWVLGWPVIVTIISWLILIGGLFRLYCPDTVYKIWNRTIDKSEKLTACAAITLIIGLFLLYKAYFG
;
A
#
# COMPACT_ATOMS: atom_id res chain seq x y z
N MET A 1 12.60 -14.98 -4.60
CA MET A 1 13.07 -13.81 -3.82
C MET A 1 12.95 -14.19 -2.35
N ASN A 2 13.90 -13.83 -1.47
CA ASN A 2 13.80 -14.22 -0.06
C ASN A 2 12.63 -13.47 0.61
N THR A 3 11.77 -14.14 1.39
CA THR A 3 10.64 -13.53 2.11
C THR A 3 11.07 -12.26 2.86
N ASN A 4 12.26 -12.29 3.46
CA ASN A 4 12.84 -11.18 4.21
C ASN A 4 13.07 -9.95 3.33
N PHE A 5 13.45 -10.12 2.06
CA PHE A 5 13.65 -8.98 1.15
C PHE A 5 12.35 -8.20 0.94
N LEU A 6 11.25 -8.88 0.63
CA LEU A 6 9.95 -8.24 0.48
C LEU A 6 9.43 -7.65 1.79
N ALA A 7 9.63 -8.35 2.90
CA ALA A 7 9.27 -7.84 4.22
C ALA A 7 10.00 -6.53 4.57
N ILE A 8 11.29 -6.41 4.23
CA ILE A 8 12.07 -5.18 4.42
C ILE A 8 11.54 -4.06 3.53
N VAL A 9 11.31 -4.32 2.24
CA VAL A 9 10.80 -3.31 1.30
C VAL A 9 9.42 -2.81 1.70
N ILE A 10 8.48 -3.72 1.98
CA ILE A 10 7.12 -3.38 2.42
C ILE A 10 7.16 -2.67 3.77
N GLY A 11 7.96 -3.19 4.71
CA GLY A 11 8.09 -2.66 6.06
C GLY A 11 8.56 -1.21 6.06
N TRP A 12 9.66 -0.91 5.37
CA TRP A 12 10.15 0.47 5.25
C TRP A 12 9.21 1.36 4.47
N TYR A 13 8.60 0.87 3.38
CA TYR A 13 7.60 1.64 2.65
C TYR A 13 6.43 2.06 3.55
N PHE A 14 5.88 1.13 4.35
CA PHE A 14 4.81 1.45 5.30
C PHE A 14 5.27 2.44 6.37
N VAL A 15 6.43 2.22 7.00
CA VAL A 15 6.94 3.15 8.03
C VAL A 15 7.11 4.56 7.47
N ILE A 16 7.77 4.70 6.33
CA ILE A 16 8.05 6.02 5.72
C ILE A 16 6.75 6.72 5.31
N MET A 17 5.86 6.00 4.62
CA MET A 17 4.60 6.59 4.12
C MET A 17 3.65 6.94 5.26
N SER A 18 3.56 6.11 6.30
CA SER A 18 2.73 6.39 7.48
C SER A 18 3.26 7.59 8.26
N LEU A 19 4.58 7.70 8.46
CA LEU A 19 5.18 8.87 9.10
C LEU A 19 4.97 10.14 8.26
N LEU A 20 5.15 10.09 6.94
CA LEU A 20 4.88 11.21 6.06
C LEU A 20 3.41 11.67 6.18
N LEU A 21 2.47 10.73 6.19
CA LEU A 21 1.05 11.03 6.34
C LEU A 21 0.70 11.61 7.73
N LEU A 22 1.29 11.08 8.80
CA LEU A 22 1.04 11.57 10.17
C LEU A 22 1.68 12.95 10.43
N LEU A 23 2.88 13.19 9.90
CA LEU A 23 3.63 14.43 10.11
C LEU A 23 3.25 15.54 9.12
N ARG A 24 2.89 15.19 7.88
CA ARG A 24 2.63 16.12 6.78
C ARG A 24 1.32 15.80 6.06
N ARG A 25 0.26 15.60 6.83
CA ARG A 25 -1.07 15.21 6.33
C ARG A 25 -1.57 16.08 5.18
N ASP A 26 -1.55 17.39 5.35
CA ASP A 26 -2.13 18.32 4.36
C ASP A 26 -1.41 18.27 3.01
N ILE A 27 -0.10 18.04 3.03
CA ILE A 27 0.72 17.85 1.82
C ILE A 27 0.31 16.56 1.11
N VAL A 28 0.22 15.44 1.84
CA VAL A 28 -0.15 14.13 1.27
C VAL A 28 -1.58 14.16 0.74
N VAL A 29 -2.50 14.79 1.49
CA VAL A 29 -3.92 14.86 1.12
C VAL A 29 -4.11 15.68 -0.15
N THR A 30 -3.47 16.85 -0.23
CA THR A 30 -3.55 17.73 -1.40
C THR A 30 -2.95 17.05 -2.63
N ALA A 31 -1.75 16.49 -2.52
CA ALA A 31 -1.09 15.80 -3.63
C ALA A 31 -1.94 14.63 -4.17
N MET A 32 -2.58 13.86 -3.28
CA MET A 32 -3.44 12.76 -3.70
C MET A 32 -4.73 13.24 -4.38
N ARG A 33 -5.34 14.35 -3.92
CA ARG A 33 -6.49 14.94 -4.62
C ARG A 33 -6.14 15.38 -6.04
N GLU A 34 -4.96 15.98 -6.22
CA GLU A 34 -4.46 16.40 -7.54
C GLU A 34 -4.22 15.20 -8.46
N LEU A 35 -3.52 14.16 -7.97
CA LEU A 35 -3.26 12.93 -8.73
C LEU A 35 -4.56 12.28 -9.20
N MET A 36 -5.59 12.28 -8.36
CA MET A 36 -6.88 11.64 -8.67
C MET A 36 -7.77 12.45 -9.60
N GLY A 37 -7.55 13.76 -9.71
CA GLY A 37 -8.15 14.59 -10.75
C GLY A 37 -7.59 14.29 -12.14
N GLN A 38 -6.39 13.73 -12.24
CA GLN A 38 -5.70 13.48 -13.50
C GLN A 38 -5.81 12.01 -13.94
N ARG A 39 -6.75 11.74 -14.87
CA ARG A 39 -7.02 10.37 -15.38
C ARG A 39 -5.80 9.70 -16.00
N SER A 40 -4.96 10.45 -16.74
CA SER A 40 -3.74 9.93 -17.36
C SER A 40 -2.73 9.45 -16.31
N VAL A 41 -2.53 10.23 -15.26
CA VAL A 41 -1.64 9.85 -14.15
C VAL A 41 -2.18 8.63 -13.41
N MET A 42 -3.50 8.58 -13.18
CA MET A 42 -4.13 7.44 -12.51
C MET A 42 -3.99 6.14 -13.31
N LEU A 43 -4.04 6.21 -14.65
CA LEU A 43 -3.76 5.06 -15.53
C LEU A 43 -2.31 4.58 -15.37
N VAL A 44 -1.34 5.49 -15.38
CA VAL A 44 0.08 5.15 -15.18
C VAL A 44 0.32 4.54 -13.80
N VAL A 45 -0.27 5.14 -12.74
CA VAL A 45 -0.22 4.60 -11.38
C VAL A 45 -0.83 3.20 -11.34
N GLY A 46 -1.97 2.98 -12.01
CA GLY A 46 -2.60 1.67 -12.14
C GLY A 46 -1.68 0.63 -12.79
N ILE A 47 -1.04 0.96 -13.92
CA ILE A 47 -0.10 0.08 -14.63
C ILE A 47 1.10 -0.27 -13.73
N ILE A 48 1.73 0.73 -13.11
CA ILE A 48 2.88 0.51 -12.22
C ILE A 48 2.47 -0.38 -11.04
N THR A 49 1.31 -0.10 -10.42
CA THR A 49 0.80 -0.88 -9.29
C THR A 49 0.55 -2.33 -9.70
N LEU A 50 -0.01 -2.56 -10.89
CA LEU A 50 -0.25 -3.89 -11.43
C LEU A 50 1.07 -4.65 -11.63
N ILE A 51 2.07 -4.02 -12.26
CA ILE A 51 3.39 -4.63 -12.47
C ILE A 51 4.04 -4.99 -11.13
N VAL A 52 4.05 -4.06 -10.16
CA VAL A 52 4.60 -4.31 -8.81
C VAL A 52 3.86 -5.45 -8.12
N GLY A 53 2.52 -5.46 -8.17
CA GLY A 53 1.72 -6.54 -7.60
C GLY A 53 2.02 -7.91 -8.23
N LEU A 54 2.16 -7.97 -9.56
CA LEU A 54 2.55 -9.19 -10.27
C LEU A 54 3.94 -9.66 -9.83
N LEU A 55 4.93 -8.76 -9.78
CA LEU A 55 6.28 -9.08 -9.32
C LEU A 55 6.28 -9.61 -7.89
N MET A 56 5.49 -9.00 -7.00
CA MET A 56 5.42 -9.43 -5.60
C MET A 56 4.75 -10.78 -5.45
N VAL A 57 3.56 -10.99 -6.05
CA VAL A 57 2.83 -12.27 -5.95
C VAL A 57 3.63 -13.40 -6.58
N THR A 58 4.23 -13.19 -7.77
CA THR A 58 5.05 -14.23 -8.41
C THR A 58 6.34 -14.52 -7.64
N SER A 59 6.92 -13.51 -6.97
CA SER A 59 8.12 -13.69 -6.14
C SER A 59 7.83 -14.33 -4.79
N HIS A 60 6.62 -14.16 -4.25
CA HIS A 60 6.23 -14.58 -2.91
C HIS A 60 4.73 -14.87 -2.82
N ASN A 61 4.37 -16.14 -3.00
CA ASN A 61 3.00 -16.65 -2.82
C ASN A 61 2.99 -17.82 -1.84
N ILE A 62 3.34 -17.54 -0.58
CA ILE A 62 3.50 -18.55 0.46
C ILE A 62 2.36 -18.42 1.47
N TRP A 63 1.48 -19.42 1.50
CA TRP A 63 0.34 -19.50 2.41
C TRP A 63 0.63 -20.42 3.60
N VAL A 64 1.64 -20.03 4.38
CA VAL A 64 2.02 -20.74 5.61
C VAL A 64 1.47 -19.97 6.80
N LEU A 65 0.90 -20.69 7.77
CA LEU A 65 0.47 -20.14 9.06
C LEU A 65 1.69 -19.56 9.79
N GLY A 66 1.89 -18.25 9.69
CA GLY A 66 3.03 -17.52 10.22
C GLY A 66 3.11 -16.10 9.66
N TRP A 67 4.11 -15.33 10.09
CA TRP A 67 4.27 -13.94 9.64
C TRP A 67 4.48 -13.76 8.11
N PRO A 68 5.06 -14.73 7.34
CA PRO A 68 5.18 -14.59 5.89
C PRO A 68 3.84 -14.44 5.15
N VAL A 69 2.73 -14.88 5.74
CA VAL A 69 1.39 -14.74 5.13
C VAL A 69 0.99 -13.28 4.97
N ILE A 70 1.49 -12.39 5.85
CA ILE A 70 1.22 -10.95 5.77
C ILE A 70 1.79 -10.38 4.47
N VAL A 71 3.01 -10.79 4.10
CA VAL A 71 3.65 -10.40 2.84
C VAL A 71 2.82 -10.90 1.65
N THR A 72 2.35 -12.14 1.71
CA THR A 72 1.48 -12.72 0.66
C THR A 72 0.18 -11.93 0.51
N ILE A 73 -0.51 -11.63 1.62
CA ILE A 73 -1.75 -10.85 1.63
C ILE A 73 -1.50 -9.45 1.04
N ILE A 74 -0.45 -8.75 1.48
CA ILE A 74 -0.12 -7.41 0.96
C ILE A 74 0.19 -7.46 -0.55
N SER A 75 0.92 -8.48 -1.01
CA SER A 75 1.23 -8.66 -2.44
C SER A 75 -0.04 -8.80 -3.27
N TRP A 76 -0.99 -9.61 -2.81
CA TRP A 76 -2.29 -9.77 -3.46
C TRP A 76 -3.13 -8.48 -3.40
N LEU A 77 -3.14 -7.75 -2.28
CA LEU A 77 -3.84 -6.47 -2.18
C LEU A 77 -3.29 -5.43 -3.16
N ILE A 78 -1.97 -5.39 -3.38
CA ILE A 78 -1.35 -4.50 -4.37
C ILE A 78 -1.77 -4.90 -5.78
N LEU A 79 -1.71 -6.20 -6.10
CA LEU A 79 -2.13 -6.72 -7.41
C LEU A 79 -3.60 -6.37 -7.72
N ILE A 80 -4.49 -6.69 -6.77
CA ILE A 80 -5.92 -6.39 -6.87
C ILE A 80 -6.14 -4.88 -6.97
N GLY A 81 -5.44 -4.09 -6.16
CA GLY A 81 -5.49 -2.62 -6.22
C GLY A 81 -5.11 -2.07 -7.60
N GLY A 82 -4.08 -2.62 -8.25
CA GLY A 82 -3.71 -2.29 -9.62
C GLY A 82 -4.83 -2.58 -10.61
N LEU A 83 -5.45 -3.77 -10.53
CA LEU A 83 -6.60 -4.13 -11.37
C LEU A 83 -7.79 -3.17 -11.17
N PHE A 84 -8.15 -2.85 -9.92
CA PHE A 84 -9.24 -1.91 -9.64
C PHE A 84 -8.96 -0.51 -10.19
N ARG A 85 -7.71 -0.03 -10.15
CA ARG A 85 -7.33 1.27 -10.72
C ARG A 85 -7.49 1.31 -12.24
N LEU A 86 -7.27 0.19 -12.92
CA LEU A 86 -7.36 0.08 -14.38
C LEU A 86 -8.79 -0.16 -14.87
N TYR A 87 -9.51 -1.10 -14.25
CA TYR A 87 -10.83 -1.53 -14.70
C TYR A 87 -11.99 -0.76 -14.04
N CYS A 88 -11.77 -0.18 -12.85
CA CYS A 88 -12.81 0.48 -12.08
C CYS A 88 -12.34 1.83 -11.48
N PRO A 89 -11.80 2.76 -12.29
CA PRO A 89 -11.21 4.00 -11.79
C PRO A 89 -12.21 4.87 -11.01
N ASP A 90 -13.48 4.92 -11.42
CA ASP A 90 -14.52 5.68 -10.72
C ASP A 90 -14.84 5.12 -9.32
N THR A 91 -14.77 3.80 -9.16
CA THR A 91 -14.95 3.15 -7.86
C THR A 91 -13.79 3.50 -6.94
N VAL A 92 -12.55 3.46 -7.44
CA VAL A 92 -11.36 3.88 -6.69
C VAL A 92 -11.47 5.35 -6.28
N TYR A 93 -11.95 6.20 -7.18
CA TYR A 93 -12.20 7.62 -6.90
C TYR A 93 -13.17 7.84 -5.74
N LYS A 94 -14.32 7.16 -5.77
CA LYS A 94 -15.33 7.24 -4.72
C LYS A 94 -14.81 6.77 -3.36
N ILE A 95 -14.09 5.64 -3.33
CA ILE A 95 -13.52 5.08 -2.08
C ILE A 95 -12.52 6.06 -1.48
N TRP A 96 -11.64 6.62 -2.32
CA TRP A 96 -10.62 7.56 -1.87
C TRP A 96 -11.22 8.83 -1.26
N ASN A 97 -12.15 9.48 -1.97
CA ASN A 97 -12.79 10.70 -1.45
C ASN A 97 -13.48 10.45 -0.10
N ARG A 98 -14.16 9.30 0.04
CA ARG A 98 -14.78 8.93 1.33
C ARG A 98 -13.77 8.71 2.46
N THR A 99 -12.55 8.28 2.11
CA THR A 99 -11.49 8.00 3.09
C THR A 99 -10.75 9.27 3.49
N ILE A 100 -10.44 10.14 2.52
CA ILE A 100 -9.68 11.36 2.74
C ILE A 100 -10.48 12.46 3.44
N ASP A 101 -11.80 12.49 3.23
CA ASP A 101 -12.70 13.45 3.88
C ASP A 101 -12.83 13.19 5.39
N LYS A 102 -12.53 11.97 5.85
CA LYS A 102 -12.62 11.60 7.27
C LYS A 102 -11.22 11.54 7.90
N SER A 103 -10.84 12.62 8.56
CA SER A 103 -9.53 12.77 9.22
C SER A 103 -9.16 11.57 10.12
N GLU A 104 -10.09 11.14 10.96
CA GLU A 104 -9.90 10.01 11.87
C GLU A 104 -9.59 8.69 11.15
N LYS A 105 -10.25 8.42 10.01
CA LYS A 105 -10.04 7.18 9.25
C LYS A 105 -8.67 7.16 8.59
N LEU A 106 -8.24 8.30 8.06
CA LEU A 106 -6.93 8.43 7.42
C LEU A 106 -5.81 8.26 8.45
N THR A 107 -5.95 8.87 9.63
CA THR A 107 -5.00 8.72 10.75
C THR A 107 -4.97 7.28 11.28
N ALA A 108 -6.14 6.64 11.44
CA ALA A 108 -6.21 5.24 11.86
C ALA A 108 -5.55 4.31 10.85
N CYS A 109 -5.76 4.53 9.54
CA CYS A 109 -5.10 3.77 8.48
C CYS A 109 -3.57 3.94 8.53
N ALA A 110 -3.09 5.17 8.74
CA ALA A 110 -1.67 5.47 8.90
C ALA A 110 -1.07 4.75 10.12
N ALA A 111 -1.76 4.75 11.26
CA ALA A 111 -1.31 4.07 12.47
C ALA A 111 -1.26 2.55 12.30
N ILE A 112 -2.28 1.94 11.71
CA ILE A 112 -2.33 0.50 11.43
C ILE A 112 -1.18 0.09 10.51
N THR A 113 -0.99 0.83 9.41
CA THR A 113 0.07 0.55 8.44
C THR A 113 1.46 0.75 9.06
N LEU A 114 1.65 1.73 9.94
CA LEU A 114 2.89 1.93 10.70
C LEU A 114 3.19 0.72 11.59
N ILE A 115 2.21 0.22 12.33
CA ILE A 115 2.36 -0.95 13.20
C ILE A 115 2.72 -2.19 12.38
N ILE A 116 2.03 -2.43 11.26
CA ILE A 116 2.34 -3.55 10.35
C ILE A 116 3.76 -3.42 9.80
N GLY A 117 4.17 -2.21 9.40
CA GLY A 117 5.51 -1.95 8.89
C GLY A 117 6.59 -2.26 9.92
N LEU A 118 6.45 -1.74 11.14
CA LEU A 118 7.37 -2.03 12.24
C LEU A 118 7.43 -3.52 12.59
N PHE A 119 6.28 -4.20 12.60
CA PHE A 119 6.22 -5.64 12.85
C PHE A 119 6.97 -6.45 11.77
N LEU A 120 6.78 -6.11 10.49
CA LEU A 120 7.49 -6.78 9.40
C LEU A 120 9.00 -6.56 9.47
N LEU A 121 9.44 -5.33 9.77
CA LEU A 121 10.88 -5.04 9.95
C LEU A 121 11.46 -5.82 11.13
N TYR A 122 10.76 -5.85 12.26
CA TYR A 122 11.19 -6.65 13.41
C TYR A 122 11.38 -8.12 13.05
N LYS A 123 10.40 -8.72 12.35
CA LYS A 123 10.50 -10.11 11.89
C LYS A 123 11.58 -10.34 10.84
N ALA A 124 11.85 -9.38 9.97
CA ALA A 124 12.84 -9.53 8.92
C ALA A 124 14.30 -9.39 9.42
N TYR A 125 14.54 -8.58 10.46
CA TYR A 125 15.88 -8.36 11.00
C TYR A 125 16.22 -9.24 12.21
N PHE A 126 15.23 -9.61 13.03
CA PHE A 126 15.44 -10.31 14.30
C PHE A 126 14.71 -11.65 14.41
N GLY A 127 13.97 -12.06 13.37
CA GLY A 127 13.25 -13.33 13.30
C GLY A 127 13.90 -14.32 12.34
#